data_AF-A0A7S2EDF1-F1
#
_entry.id   AF-A0A7S2EDF1-F1
#
_cell.length_a   1.000
_cell.length_b   1.000
_cell.length_c   1.000
_cell.angle_alpha   90.00
_cell.angle_beta   90.00
_cell.angle_gamma   90.00
#
_symmetry.space_group_name_H-M   'P 1'
#
loop_
_entity.id
_entity.type
_entity.pdbx_description
1 polymer ?
#
loop_
_entity_poly.entity_id
_entity_poly.type
_entity_poly.pdbx_seq_one_letter_code
_entity_poly.pdbx_strand_id
1 'polypeptide(L)'
;VLIVVSLLGYLGNVIALLAVNAYVTFFEIGMGPVPWLIVAEMFDAKYVATAMSVSCQVNWFCNFIIGLVFPYMNEHLGPYSFGPFALVLLGVFTFAAIWLPETRGTTPEELQEMLIKKNASVVYHNLNVEANHNPVDAEWRLAMDQIKKEEEEAMQTGTYNYGFQPITATPGLRGSQAFEP
;
A
#
# COMPACT_ATOMS: atom_id res chain seq x y z
N VAL A 1 -22.35 -23.53 -1.87
CA VAL A 1 -22.95 -24.86 -1.55
C VAL A 1 -24.45 -24.87 -1.80
N LEU A 2 -25.25 -24.04 -1.11
CA LEU A 2 -26.72 -24.02 -1.27
C LEU A 2 -27.19 -23.82 -2.72
N ILE A 3 -26.55 -22.92 -3.46
CA ILE A 3 -26.83 -22.68 -4.89
C ILE A 3 -26.60 -23.96 -5.70
N VAL A 4 -25.45 -24.62 -5.56
CA VAL A 4 -25.08 -25.84 -6.30
C VAL A 4 -26.05 -26.98 -5.99
N VAL A 5 -26.34 -27.23 -4.70
CA VAL A 5 -27.24 -28.30 -4.26
C VAL A 5 -28.67 -28.06 -4.76
N SER A 6 -29.12 -26.81 -4.80
CA SER A 6 -30.43 -26.47 -5.36
C SER A 6 -30.48 -26.62 -6.89
N LEU A 7 -29.45 -26.20 -7.61
CA LEU A 7 -29.36 -26.37 -9.06
C LEU A 7 -29.25 -27.84 -9.50
N LEU A 8 -28.74 -28.72 -8.64
CA LEU A 8 -28.74 -30.18 -8.86
C LEU A 8 -30.10 -30.83 -8.62
N GLY A 9 -31.12 -30.06 -8.21
CA GLY A 9 -32.49 -30.55 -7.99
C GLY A 9 -32.76 -31.14 -6.60
N TYR A 10 -31.79 -31.10 -5.68
CA TYR A 10 -31.98 -31.59 -4.31
C TYR A 10 -32.73 -30.60 -3.40
N LEU A 11 -32.77 -29.31 -3.77
CA LEU A 11 -33.48 -28.25 -3.05
C LEU A 11 -34.34 -27.43 -4.03
N GLY A 12 -35.48 -26.91 -3.57
CA GLY A 12 -36.40 -26.14 -4.42
C GLY A 12 -35.81 -24.84 -4.94
N ASN A 13 -36.23 -24.41 -6.13
CA ASN A 13 -35.71 -23.23 -6.85
C ASN A 13 -35.78 -21.91 -6.05
N VAL A 14 -36.74 -21.79 -5.12
CA VAL A 14 -36.83 -20.62 -4.21
C VAL A 14 -35.58 -20.50 -3.34
N ILE A 15 -34.99 -21.63 -2.92
CA ILE A 15 -33.77 -21.64 -2.12
C ILE A 15 -32.58 -21.16 -2.96
N ALA A 16 -32.48 -21.56 -4.23
CA ALA A 16 -31.46 -21.01 -5.14
C ALA A 16 -31.59 -19.49 -5.27
N LEU A 17 -32.81 -18.99 -5.49
CA LEU A 17 -33.07 -17.55 -5.62
C LEU A 17 -32.64 -16.79 -4.35
N LEU A 18 -33.05 -17.26 -3.17
CA LEU A 18 -32.68 -16.64 -1.90
C LEU A 18 -31.17 -16.70 -1.66
N ALA A 19 -30.53 -17.83 -1.98
CA ALA A 19 -29.08 -17.99 -1.81
C ALA A 19 -28.28 -17.07 -2.74
N VAL A 20 -28.72 -16.88 -3.99
CA VAL A 20 -28.09 -15.93 -4.93
C VAL A 20 -28.28 -14.49 -4.44
N ASN A 21 -29.49 -14.12 -4.00
CA ASN A 21 -29.73 -12.77 -3.47
C ASN A 21 -28.88 -12.50 -2.23
N ALA A 22 -28.82 -13.44 -1.28
CA ALA A 22 -27.96 -13.31 -0.11
C ALA A 22 -26.49 -13.14 -0.52
N TYR A 23 -26.00 -13.94 -1.46
CA TYR A 23 -24.65 -13.79 -2.01
C TYR A 23 -24.40 -12.37 -2.55
N VAL A 24 -25.31 -11.85 -3.37
CA VAL A 24 -25.21 -10.48 -3.92
C VAL A 24 -25.21 -9.44 -2.80
N THR A 25 -26.10 -9.55 -1.81
CA THR A 25 -26.16 -8.59 -0.69
C THR A 25 -24.85 -8.56 0.10
N PHE A 26 -24.28 -9.72 0.45
CA PHE A 26 -23.00 -9.76 1.17
C PHE A 26 -21.83 -9.27 0.30
N PHE A 27 -21.86 -9.55 -1.00
CA PHE A 27 -20.86 -9.06 -1.94
C PHE A 27 -20.87 -7.53 -2.01
N GLU A 28 -22.05 -6.90 -2.13
CA GLU A 28 -22.19 -5.44 -2.20
C GLU A 28 -21.77 -4.73 -0.90
N ILE A 29 -22.00 -5.35 0.27
CA ILE A 29 -21.58 -4.77 1.56
C ILE A 29 -20.06 -4.80 1.73
N GLY A 30 -19.40 -5.87 1.25
CA GLY A 30 -17.96 -6.06 1.42
C GLY A 30 -17.17 -5.70 0.16
N MET A 31 -17.18 -6.61 -0.81
CA MET A 31 -16.33 -6.54 -2.00
C MET A 31 -16.72 -5.45 -3.00
N GLY A 32 -17.91 -4.85 -2.87
CA GLY A 32 -18.36 -3.74 -3.71
C GLY A 32 -17.49 -2.48 -3.53
N PRO A 33 -17.51 -1.83 -2.36
CA PRO A 33 -16.79 -0.59 -2.12
C PRO A 33 -15.34 -0.77 -1.64
N VAL A 34 -15.03 -1.85 -0.91
CA VAL A 34 -13.75 -2.01 -0.19
C VAL A 34 -12.53 -2.00 -1.13
N PRO A 35 -12.51 -2.69 -2.28
CA PRO A 35 -11.35 -2.67 -3.17
C PRO A 35 -11.05 -1.28 -3.75
N TRP A 36 -12.06 -0.44 -3.93
CA TRP A 36 -11.87 0.92 -4.43
C TRP A 36 -11.39 1.87 -3.35
N LEU A 37 -11.92 1.72 -2.14
CA LEU A 37 -11.50 2.51 -0.98
C LEU A 37 -10.06 2.22 -0.61
N ILE A 38 -9.66 0.95 -0.60
CA ILE A 38 -8.32 0.59 -0.15
C ILE A 38 -7.21 1.09 -1.08
N VAL A 39 -7.46 1.15 -2.39
CA VAL A 39 -6.52 1.75 -3.34
C VAL A 39 -6.40 3.27 -3.10
N ALA A 40 -7.47 3.93 -2.64
CA ALA A 40 -7.39 5.35 -2.27
C ALA A 40 -6.64 5.57 -0.95
N GLU A 41 -6.75 4.64 0.01
CA GLU A 41 -6.12 4.74 1.33
C GLU A 41 -4.66 4.27 1.37
N MET A 42 -4.28 3.32 0.51
CA MET A 42 -2.92 2.75 0.48
C MET A 42 -1.88 3.60 -0.27
N PHE A 43 -2.31 4.52 -1.13
CA PHE A 43 -1.43 5.29 -2.00
C PHE A 43 -1.44 6.78 -1.63
N ASP A 44 -0.30 7.45 -1.79
CA ASP A 44 -0.25 8.92 -1.72
C ASP A 44 -1.21 9.55 -2.73
N ALA A 45 -1.81 10.69 -2.37
CA ALA A 45 -2.72 11.45 -3.24
C ALA A 45 -2.15 11.69 -4.66
N LYS A 46 -0.82 11.86 -4.79
CA LYS A 46 -0.13 12.04 -6.07
C LYS A 46 -0.13 10.80 -6.98
N TYR A 47 -0.28 9.59 -6.41
CA TYR A 47 -0.25 8.31 -7.13
C TYR A 47 -1.61 7.59 -7.16
N VAL A 48 -2.57 7.97 -6.31
CA VAL A 48 -3.91 7.35 -6.26
C VAL A 48 -4.55 7.28 -7.64
N ALA A 49 -4.50 8.35 -8.44
CA ALA A 49 -5.11 8.36 -9.76
C ALA A 49 -4.50 7.30 -10.72
N THR A 50 -3.19 7.14 -10.69
CA THR A 50 -2.48 6.13 -11.50
C THR A 50 -2.72 4.71 -10.97
N ALA A 51 -2.72 4.52 -9.65
CA ALA A 51 -3.02 3.22 -9.05
C ALA A 51 -4.46 2.76 -9.36
N MET A 52 -5.42 3.70 -9.29
CA MET A 52 -6.82 3.45 -9.63
C MET A 52 -7.02 3.10 -11.11
N SER A 53 -6.32 3.77 -12.04
CA SER A 53 -6.46 3.47 -13.47
C SER A 53 -5.93 2.08 -13.82
N VAL A 54 -4.79 1.68 -13.27
CA VAL A 54 -4.23 0.34 -13.45
C VAL A 54 -5.16 -0.72 -12.84
N SER A 55 -5.66 -0.47 -11.62
CA SER A 55 -6.60 -1.37 -10.94
C SER A 55 -7.89 -1.55 -11.75
N CYS A 56 -8.42 -0.47 -12.32
CA CYS A 56 -9.58 -0.48 -13.19
C CYS A 56 -9.32 -1.29 -14.47
N GLN A 57 -8.16 -1.09 -15.11
CA GLN A 57 -7.79 -1.82 -16.33
C GLN A 57 -7.70 -3.33 -16.07
N VAL A 58 -7.08 -3.73 -14.97
CA VAL A 58 -6.98 -5.14 -14.55
C VAL A 58 -8.37 -5.69 -14.22
N ASN A 59 -9.23 -4.94 -13.53
CA ASN A 59 -10.59 -5.36 -13.21
C ASN A 59 -11.40 -5.65 -14.49
N TRP A 60 -11.43 -4.72 -15.43
CA TRP A 60 -12.16 -4.91 -16.69
C TRP A 60 -11.58 -6.03 -17.54
N PHE A 61 -10.25 -6.19 -17.54
CA PHE A 61 -9.60 -7.29 -18.24
C PHE A 61 -9.97 -8.65 -17.65
N CYS A 62 -9.97 -8.78 -16.32
CA CYS A 62 -10.43 -9.99 -15.64
C CYS A 62 -11.90 -10.27 -15.92
N ASN A 63 -12.77 -9.25 -15.89
CA ASN A 63 -14.19 -9.39 -16.22
C ASN A 63 -14.38 -9.88 -17.66
N PHE A 64 -13.59 -9.36 -18.61
CA PHE A 64 -13.61 -9.82 -20.00
C PHE A 64 -13.22 -11.29 -20.13
N ILE A 65 -12.13 -11.72 -19.47
CA ILE A 65 -11.70 -13.13 -19.46
C ILE A 65 -12.79 -14.02 -18.86
N ILE A 66 -13.36 -13.65 -17.71
CA ILE A 66 -14.43 -14.42 -17.08
C ILE A 66 -15.64 -14.51 -18.00
N GLY A 67 -16.02 -13.42 -18.66
CA GLY A 67 -17.12 -13.40 -19.64
C GLY A 67 -16.90 -14.35 -20.83
N LEU A 68 -15.65 -14.52 -21.27
CA LEU A 68 -15.30 -15.47 -22.33
C LEU A 68 -15.25 -16.93 -21.83
N VAL A 69 -14.70 -17.16 -20.65
CA VAL A 69 -14.44 -18.51 -20.12
C VAL A 69 -15.67 -19.13 -19.47
N PHE A 70 -16.52 -18.32 -18.84
CA PHE A 70 -17.67 -18.80 -18.06
C PHE A 70 -18.65 -19.66 -18.87
N PRO A 71 -19.05 -19.31 -20.11
CA PRO A 71 -19.95 -20.15 -20.90
C PRO A 71 -19.39 -21.55 -21.14
N TYR A 72 -18.11 -21.66 -21.54
CA TYR A 72 -17.42 -22.94 -21.71
C TYR A 72 -17.34 -23.73 -20.40
N MET A 73 -17.04 -23.04 -19.30
CA MET A 73 -16.96 -23.67 -17.99
C MET A 73 -18.33 -24.19 -17.52
N ASN A 74 -19.40 -23.43 -17.76
CA ASN A 74 -20.76 -23.81 -17.41
C ASN A 74 -21.28 -24.96 -18.27
N GLU A 75 -20.87 -25.06 -19.54
CA GLU A 75 -21.20 -26.19 -20.41
C GLU A 75 -20.63 -27.52 -19.88
N HIS A 76 -19.38 -27.50 -19.40
CA HIS A 76 -18.70 -28.72 -18.95
C HIS A 76 -18.95 -29.08 -17.48
N LEU A 77 -19.08 -28.08 -16.60
CA LEU A 77 -19.23 -28.28 -15.15
C LEU A 77 -20.68 -28.11 -14.66
N GLY A 78 -21.56 -27.52 -15.46
CA GLY A 78 -22.94 -27.23 -15.07
C GLY A 78 -23.01 -26.49 -13.72
N PRO A 79 -23.78 -26.98 -12.74
CA PRO A 79 -23.87 -26.40 -11.39
C PRO A 79 -22.54 -26.29 -10.63
N TYR A 80 -21.52 -27.07 -10.98
CA TYR A 80 -20.21 -27.02 -10.32
C TYR A 80 -19.32 -25.88 -10.81
N SER A 81 -19.73 -25.14 -11.85
CA SER A 81 -19.03 -23.96 -12.37
C SER A 81 -18.83 -22.84 -11.33
N PHE A 82 -19.63 -22.81 -10.27
CA PHE A 82 -19.46 -21.90 -9.12
C PHE A 82 -18.29 -22.28 -8.20
N GLY A 83 -17.78 -23.50 -8.28
CA GLY A 83 -16.70 -24.02 -7.43
C GLY A 83 -15.40 -23.23 -7.54
N PRO A 84 -14.84 -23.04 -8.76
CA PRO A 84 -13.64 -22.23 -8.96
C PRO A 84 -13.76 -20.81 -8.41
N PHE A 85 -14.90 -20.15 -8.58
CA PHE A 85 -15.13 -18.80 -8.01
C PHE A 85 -15.13 -18.81 -6.48
N ALA A 86 -15.71 -19.84 -5.86
CA ALA A 86 -15.67 -19.99 -4.40
C ALA A 86 -14.24 -20.17 -3.87
N LEU A 87 -13.39 -20.91 -4.60
CA LEU A 87 -11.97 -21.06 -4.25
C LEU A 87 -11.20 -19.75 -4.37
N VAL A 88 -11.43 -18.98 -5.44
CA VAL A 88 -10.83 -17.66 -5.61
C VAL A 88 -11.28 -16.70 -4.51
N LEU A 89 -12.57 -16.68 -4.18
CA LEU A 89 -13.12 -15.87 -3.08
C LEU A 89 -12.47 -16.23 -1.74
N LEU A 90 -12.29 -17.53 -1.44
CA LEU A 90 -11.61 -17.97 -0.23
C LEU A 90 -10.14 -17.52 -0.23
N GLY A 91 -9.46 -17.61 -1.37
CA GLY A 91 -8.09 -17.14 -1.54
C GLY A 91 -7.95 -15.64 -1.30
N VAL A 92 -8.83 -14.82 -1.90
CA VAL A 92 -8.87 -13.37 -1.70
C VAL A 92 -9.19 -13.02 -0.26
N PHE A 93 -10.15 -13.70 0.36
CA PHE A 93 -10.49 -13.51 1.77
C PHE A 93 -9.29 -13.80 2.69
N THR A 94 -8.61 -14.92 2.45
CA THR A 94 -7.42 -15.31 3.22
C THR A 94 -6.28 -14.31 2.99
N PHE A 95 -6.12 -13.85 1.75
CA PHE A 95 -5.13 -12.83 1.40
C PHE A 95 -5.41 -11.52 2.16
N ALA A 96 -6.65 -11.05 2.12
CA ALA A 96 -7.07 -9.84 2.79
C ALA A 96 -6.90 -9.96 4.32
N ALA A 97 -7.26 -11.09 4.91
CA ALA A 97 -7.16 -11.30 6.35
C ALA A 97 -5.72 -11.31 6.89
N ILE A 98 -4.75 -11.72 6.07
CA ILE A 98 -3.34 -11.88 6.50
C ILE A 98 -2.48 -10.67 6.13
N TRP A 99 -2.62 -10.16 4.91
CA TRP A 99 -1.70 -9.17 4.35
C TRP A 99 -2.23 -7.74 4.36
N LEU A 100 -3.54 -7.55 4.48
CA LEU A 100 -4.13 -6.22 4.44
C LEU A 100 -4.03 -5.57 5.82
N PRO A 101 -3.31 -4.45 5.96
CA PRO A 101 -3.33 -3.69 7.20
C PRO A 101 -4.73 -3.09 7.41
N GLU A 102 -5.17 -2.98 8.66
CA GLU A 102 -6.39 -2.24 9.00
C GLU A 102 -6.17 -0.76 8.66
N THR A 103 -6.93 -0.22 7.72
CA THR A 103 -6.83 1.17 7.25
C THR A 103 -7.83 2.10 7.94
N ARG A 104 -8.73 1.55 8.78
CA ARG A 104 -9.82 2.30 9.39
C ARG A 104 -9.32 3.32 10.43
N GLY A 105 -9.54 4.60 10.12
CA GLY A 105 -9.28 5.71 11.04
C GLY A 105 -7.83 6.17 11.09
N THR A 106 -7.00 5.73 10.15
CA THR A 106 -5.61 6.13 9.99
C THR A 106 -5.48 7.01 8.74
N THR A 107 -4.71 8.09 8.82
CA THR A 107 -4.45 8.89 7.61
C THR A 107 -3.52 8.12 6.65
N PRO A 108 -3.58 8.37 5.32
CA PRO A 108 -2.65 7.73 4.39
C PRO A 108 -1.17 7.91 4.78
N GLU A 109 -0.82 9.06 5.35
CA GLU A 109 0.51 9.38 5.84
C GLU A 109 0.92 8.52 7.04
N GLU A 110 0.02 8.36 8.02
CA GLU A 110 0.24 7.49 9.18
C GLU A 110 0.31 6.01 8.78
N LEU A 111 -0.48 5.58 7.78
CA LEU A 111 -0.42 4.23 7.24
C LEU A 111 0.94 3.94 6.60
N GLN A 112 1.49 4.90 5.86
CA GLN A 112 2.84 4.78 5.31
C GLN A 112 3.91 4.73 6.39
N GLU A 113 3.82 5.57 7.42
CA GLU A 113 4.75 5.52 8.54
C GLU A 113 4.69 4.17 9.25
N MET A 114 3.50 3.60 9.45
CA MET A 114 3.33 2.25 9.99
C MET A 114 3.91 1.16 9.09
N LEU A 115 3.71 1.24 7.77
CA LEU A 115 4.26 0.28 6.81
C LEU A 115 5.78 0.36 6.75
N ILE A 116 6.35 1.58 6.76
CA ILE A 116 7.80 1.82 6.84
C ILE A 116 8.35 1.29 8.16
N LYS A 117 7.69 1.57 9.29
CA LYS A 117 8.10 1.10 10.62
C LYS A 117 8.02 -0.42 10.74
N LYS A 118 7.02 -1.07 10.15
CA LYS A 118 6.87 -2.53 10.09
C LYS A 118 7.97 -3.18 9.23
N ASN A 119 8.32 -2.57 8.10
CA ASN A 119 9.46 -3.02 7.29
C ASN A 119 10.80 -2.76 8.01
N ALA A 120 10.95 -1.61 8.66
CA ALA A 120 12.15 -1.24 9.38
C ALA A 120 12.37 -2.14 10.60
N SER A 121 11.33 -2.49 11.37
CA SER A 121 11.46 -3.40 12.50
C SER A 121 11.90 -4.81 12.09
N VAL A 122 11.47 -5.29 10.92
CA VAL A 122 11.98 -6.53 10.33
C VAL A 122 13.46 -6.40 9.95
N VAL A 123 13.88 -5.24 9.41
CA VAL A 123 15.30 -4.99 9.10
C VAL A 123 16.14 -4.89 10.39
N TYR A 124 15.66 -4.17 11.41
CA TYR A 124 16.35 -4.03 12.69
C TYR A 124 16.40 -5.32 13.51
N HIS A 125 15.44 -6.23 13.35
CA HIS A 125 15.48 -7.55 13.97
C HIS A 125 16.48 -8.49 13.24
N ASN A 126 16.80 -8.23 11.97
CA ASN A 126 17.85 -8.97 11.24
C ASN A 126 19.24 -8.34 11.35
N LEU A 127 19.34 -7.15 11.92
CA LEU A 127 20.58 -6.59 12.43
C LEU A 127 20.68 -7.04 13.89
N ASN A 128 21.64 -7.90 14.22
CA ASN A 128 21.99 -8.14 15.62
C ASN A 128 22.55 -6.83 16.22
N VAL A 129 21.67 -5.90 16.62
CA VAL A 129 22.04 -4.64 17.30
C VAL A 129 22.72 -4.94 18.65
N GLU A 130 22.55 -6.16 19.18
CA GLU A 130 23.21 -6.60 20.42
C GLU A 130 24.61 -7.22 20.23
N ALA A 131 25.13 -7.38 19.01
CA ALA A 131 26.37 -8.14 18.79
C ALA A 131 27.61 -7.35 18.34
N ASN A 132 27.55 -6.04 18.13
CA ASN A 132 28.78 -5.29 17.95
C ASN A 132 28.61 -3.83 18.29
N HIS A 133 29.49 -3.31 19.15
CA HIS A 133 29.69 -1.90 19.34
C HIS A 133 30.16 -1.33 17.99
N ASN A 134 29.21 -0.93 17.15
CA ASN A 134 29.50 -0.45 15.80
C ASN A 134 30.29 0.85 15.95
N PRO A 135 31.55 0.93 15.48
CA PRO A 135 32.37 2.13 15.63
C PRO A 135 31.71 3.36 14.99
N VAL A 136 30.83 3.15 14.01
CA VAL A 136 30.03 4.18 13.37
C VAL A 136 29.09 4.88 14.37
N ASP A 137 28.50 4.18 15.33
CA ASP A 137 27.60 4.79 16.32
C ASP A 137 28.34 5.71 17.31
N ALA A 138 29.60 5.41 17.61
CA ALA A 138 30.43 6.27 18.45
C ALA A 138 30.86 7.55 17.70
N GLU A 139 31.21 7.43 16.43
CA GLU A 139 31.54 8.57 15.57
C GLU A 139 30.35 9.50 15.36
N TRP A 140 29.16 8.96 15.08
CA TRP A 140 27.94 9.78 14.94
C TRP A 140 27.57 10.51 16.22
N ARG A 141 27.75 9.89 17.39
CA ARG A 141 27.51 10.56 18.68
C ARG A 141 28.46 11.73 18.89
N LEU A 142 29.74 11.57 18.58
CA LEU A 142 30.72 12.63 18.67
C LEU A 142 30.44 13.76 17.67
N ALA A 143 30.07 13.43 16.43
CA ALA A 143 29.69 14.39 15.41
C ALA A 143 28.44 15.20 15.81
N MET A 144 27.43 14.54 16.39
CA MET A 144 26.21 15.21 16.88
C MET A 144 26.48 16.12 18.07
N ASP A 145 27.37 15.71 18.99
CA ASP A 145 27.78 16.55 20.11
C ASP A 145 28.63 17.76 19.65
N GLN A 146 29.41 17.62 18.57
CA GLN A 146 30.12 18.74 17.95
C GLN A 146 29.14 19.72 17.33
N ILE A 147 28.18 19.24 16.53
CA ILE A 147 27.15 20.09 15.91
C ILE A 147 26.41 20.87 16.98
N LYS A 148 25.94 20.23 18.06
CA LYS A 148 25.24 20.94 19.14
C LYS A 148 26.07 22.05 19.78
N LYS A 149 27.38 21.83 19.97
CA LYS A 149 28.28 22.86 20.51
C LYS A 149 28.44 24.02 19.54
N GLU A 150 28.63 23.72 18.25
CA GLU A 150 28.69 24.73 17.20
C GLU A 150 27.36 25.52 17.10
N GLU A 151 26.22 24.84 17.25
CA GLU A 151 24.90 25.48 17.28
C GLU A 151 24.74 26.39 18.52
N GLU A 152 25.14 25.93 19.71
CA GLU A 152 25.11 26.73 20.94
C GLU A 152 26.02 27.96 20.86
N GLU A 153 27.22 27.84 20.30
CA GLU A 153 28.14 28.95 20.07
C GLU A 153 27.60 29.95 19.04
N ALA A 154 27.03 29.45 17.95
CA ALA A 154 26.42 30.29 16.93
C ALA A 154 25.16 31.00 17.46
N MET A 155 24.40 30.37 18.37
CA MET A 155 23.28 31.02 19.09
C MET A 155 23.79 32.11 20.05
N GLN A 156 24.89 31.88 20.77
CA GLN A 156 25.47 32.87 21.68
C GLN A 156 26.09 34.07 20.94
N THR A 157 26.67 33.84 19.76
CA THR A 157 27.27 34.90 18.92
C THR A 157 26.26 35.60 18.02
N GLY A 158 24.98 35.17 18.04
CA GLY A 158 23.91 35.75 17.22
C GLY A 158 24.07 35.49 15.71
N THR A 159 24.94 34.54 15.32
CA THR A 159 25.20 34.17 13.92
C THR A 159 24.42 32.92 13.48
N TYR A 160 23.60 32.36 14.37
CA TYR A 160 22.79 31.18 14.12
C TYR A 160 21.73 31.40 13.03
N ASN A 161 21.82 30.63 11.95
CA ASN A 161 20.87 30.68 10.85
C ASN A 161 19.82 29.58 10.99
N TYR A 162 18.57 29.95 11.27
CA TYR A 162 17.41 29.06 11.44
C TYR A 162 16.94 28.35 10.14
N GLY A 163 17.73 28.37 9.06
CA GLY A 163 17.54 27.46 7.92
C GLY A 163 16.46 27.85 6.91
N PHE A 164 15.99 29.10 6.88
CA PHE A 164 15.11 29.57 5.81
C PHE A 164 15.91 30.39 4.78
N GLN A 165 16.47 29.73 3.76
CA GLN A 165 17.04 30.43 2.61
C GLN A 165 16.03 30.47 1.46
N PRO A 166 15.62 31.64 0.94
CA PRO A 166 14.92 31.71 -0.34
C PRO A 166 15.90 31.35 -1.47
N ILE A 167 15.40 30.66 -2.50
CA ILE A 167 16.21 30.23 -3.64
C ILE A 167 16.66 31.48 -4.43
N THR A 168 17.92 31.91 -4.25
CA THR A 168 18.56 32.86 -5.16
C THR A 168 19.94 32.36 -5.60
N ALA A 169 20.04 32.25 -6.93
CA ALA A 169 21.14 31.85 -7.81
C ALA A 169 22.57 31.91 -7.23
N THR A 170 23.28 30.80 -7.36
CA THR A 170 24.73 30.67 -7.19
C THR A 170 25.49 31.40 -8.32
N PRO A 171 26.45 32.30 -8.02
CA PRO A 171 27.44 32.72 -9.01
C PRO A 171 28.85 32.57 -8.44
N GLY A 172 29.64 31.62 -8.95
CA GLY A 172 31.02 31.49 -8.46
C GLY A 172 31.88 30.36 -9.03
N LEU A 173 31.92 30.16 -10.35
CA LEU A 173 32.99 29.39 -11.00
C LEU A 173 33.46 30.06 -12.31
N ARG A 174 34.42 30.98 -12.19
CA ARG A 174 35.51 31.34 -13.14
C ARG A 174 36.12 32.64 -12.59
N GLY A 175 37.38 32.71 -12.18
CA GLY A 175 38.56 32.26 -12.90
C GLY A 175 39.21 33.51 -13.52
N SER A 176 40.40 33.83 -13.03
CA SER A 176 41.31 34.93 -13.41
C SER A 176 41.14 35.52 -14.82
N GLN A 177 41.31 36.83 -14.95
CA GLN A 177 42.38 37.49 -15.74
C GLN A 177 42.34 38.99 -15.43
N ALA A 178 43.53 39.54 -15.15
CA ALA A 178 43.78 40.94 -14.82
C ALA A 178 43.79 41.82 -16.08
N PHE A 179 43.32 43.06 -15.94
CA PHE A 179 44.02 44.26 -16.41
C PHE A 179 43.31 45.50 -15.83
N GLU A 180 43.99 46.22 -14.92
CA GLU A 180 43.78 47.66 -14.71
C GLU A 180 44.77 48.44 -15.59
N PRO A 181 44.60 49.75 -15.86
CA PRO A 181 43.45 50.64 -15.53
C PRO A 181 42.67 51.13 -16.75
#